data_AF-M1ZYE6-F1
#
_entry.id   AF-M1ZYE6-F1
#
_cell.length_a   1.000
_cell.length_b   1.000
_cell.length_c   1.000
_cell.angle_alpha   90.00
_cell.angle_beta   90.00
_cell.angle_gamma   90.00
#
_symmetry.space_group_name_H-M   'P 1'
#
loop_
_entity.id
_entity.type
_entity.pdbx_description
1 polymer ?
#
loop_
_entity_poly.entity_id
_entity_poly.type
_entity_poly.pdbx_seq_one_letter_code
_entity_poly.pdbx_strand_id
1 'polypeptide(L)'
;MGDYQFKESKMDEQNKEIKLPKEFKGYISSFGASLIQSGLLPTVAFFEDENANSQSDRSKIAEIIFDILNIGDSYEKNKLLDYLIKNKENEKEIKEDIKNIAIALKLAMRTFKFDDKEK
;
A
#
# COMPACT_ATOMS: atom_id res chain seq x y z
N MET A 1 -37.75 0.32 1.15
CA MET A 1 -36.66 1.27 1.49
C MET A 1 -36.53 1.25 3.00
N GLY A 2 -35.51 0.58 3.51
CA GLY A 2 -35.26 0.50 4.95
C GLY A 2 -34.37 1.66 5.34
N ASP A 3 -34.88 2.50 6.25
CA ASP A 3 -34.14 3.61 6.85
C ASP A 3 -32.96 3.06 7.66
N TYR A 4 -31.76 3.20 7.12
CA TYR A 4 -30.53 2.96 7.88
C TYR A 4 -30.33 4.13 8.84
N GLN A 5 -30.78 3.94 10.08
CA GLN A 5 -30.43 4.78 11.22
C GLN A 5 -28.94 4.62 11.51
N PHE A 6 -28.12 5.56 11.03
CA PHE A 6 -26.76 5.74 11.54
C PHE A 6 -26.86 6.12 13.02
N LYS A 7 -26.51 5.18 13.91
CA LYS A 7 -26.26 5.53 15.31
C LYS A 7 -25.08 6.51 15.33
N GLU A 8 -25.38 7.75 15.70
CA GLU A 8 -24.38 8.77 16.03
C GLU A 8 -23.43 8.23 17.10
N SER A 9 -22.27 7.76 16.68
CA SER A 9 -21.13 7.58 17.58
C SER A 9 -20.62 8.97 17.91
N LYS A 10 -20.83 9.35 19.18
CA LYS A 10 -20.38 10.59 19.82
C LYS A 10 -19.04 11.06 19.26
N MET A 11 -19.05 12.22 18.62
CA MET A 11 -17.85 12.98 18.32
C MET A 11 -17.33 13.55 19.65
N ASP A 12 -16.23 13.01 20.14
CA ASP A 12 -15.44 13.61 21.22
C ASP A 12 -14.22 14.31 20.61
N GLU A 13 -14.14 15.58 20.94
CA GLU A 13 -13.27 16.63 20.41
C GLU A 13 -11.88 16.58 21.07
N GLN A 14 -11.11 15.52 20.81
CA GLN A 14 -9.70 15.43 21.22
C GLN A 14 -8.82 14.89 20.08
N ASN A 15 -8.03 15.81 19.50
CA ASN A 15 -6.85 15.63 18.64
C ASN A 15 -6.26 14.20 18.57
N LYS A 16 -6.88 13.28 17.82
CA LYS A 16 -6.29 11.96 17.52
C LYS A 16 -5.36 12.10 16.33
N GLU A 17 -4.09 12.33 16.64
CA GLU A 17 -3.03 12.30 15.65
C GLU A 17 -2.96 10.93 14.98
N ILE A 18 -3.08 10.89 13.65
CA ILE A 18 -2.96 9.65 12.87
C ILE A 18 -1.52 9.15 12.98
N LYS A 19 -1.35 7.92 13.50
CA LYS A 19 -0.05 7.25 13.62
C LYS A 19 0.02 6.05 12.69
N LEU A 20 1.11 5.93 11.94
CA LEU A 20 1.41 4.78 11.09
C LEU A 20 2.16 3.70 11.88
N PRO A 21 1.94 2.40 11.63
CA PRO A 21 2.77 1.36 12.22
C PRO A 21 4.24 1.51 11.79
N LYS A 22 5.18 1.35 12.72
CA LYS A 22 6.63 1.56 12.47
C LYS A 22 7.19 0.65 11.37
N GLU A 23 6.59 -0.53 11.19
CA GLU A 23 6.96 -1.54 10.22
C GLU A 23 6.87 -1.01 8.79
N PHE A 24 5.96 -0.06 8.52
CA PHE A 24 5.78 0.51 7.18
C PHE A 24 7.04 1.23 6.68
N LYS A 25 7.87 1.81 7.56
CA LYS A 25 9.19 2.37 7.17
C LYS A 25 10.10 1.29 6.59
N GLY A 26 10.07 0.12 7.21
CA GLY A 26 10.79 -1.06 6.76
C GLY A 26 10.24 -1.56 5.43
N TYR A 27 8.92 -1.71 5.33
CA TYR A 27 8.24 -2.23 4.14
C TYR A 27 8.48 -1.38 2.89
N ILE A 28 8.33 -0.05 2.96
CA ILE A 28 8.58 0.81 1.79
C ILE A 28 10.06 0.81 1.38
N SER A 29 10.97 0.68 2.34
CA SER A 29 12.42 0.62 2.07
C SER A 29 12.82 -0.72 1.46
N SER A 30 12.29 -1.83 1.97
CA SER A 30 12.53 -3.17 1.41
C SER A 30 11.85 -3.36 0.05
N PHE A 31 10.69 -2.73 -0.18
CA PHE A 31 10.03 -2.73 -1.48
C PHE A 31 10.93 -2.13 -2.57
N GLY A 32 11.48 -0.94 -2.33
CA GLY A 32 12.40 -0.29 -3.27
C GLY A 32 13.68 -1.10 -3.52
N ALA A 33 14.25 -1.70 -2.46
CA ALA A 33 15.43 -2.56 -2.59
C ALA A 33 15.13 -3.82 -3.41
N SER A 34 14.01 -4.50 -3.14
CA SER A 34 13.55 -5.68 -3.86
C SER A 34 13.25 -5.36 -5.34
N LEU A 35 12.61 -4.22 -5.61
CA LEU A 35 12.30 -3.79 -6.98
C LEU A 35 13.57 -3.63 -7.84
N ILE A 36 14.65 -3.14 -7.25
CA ILE A 36 15.95 -2.96 -7.92
C ILE A 36 16.65 -4.32 -8.09
N GLN A 37 16.68 -5.16 -7.06
CA GLN A 37 17.46 -6.40 -7.04
C GLN A 37 16.78 -7.57 -7.75
N SER A 38 15.50 -7.78 -7.47
CA SER A 38 14.72 -8.95 -7.92
C SER A 38 13.86 -8.63 -9.14
N GLY A 39 13.53 -7.36 -9.37
CA GLY A 39 12.61 -6.93 -10.44
C GLY A 39 11.16 -6.84 -9.97
N LEU A 40 10.27 -6.45 -10.89
CA LEU A 40 8.91 -6.02 -10.54
C LEU A 40 8.01 -7.17 -10.08
N LEU A 41 7.79 -8.16 -10.95
CA LEU A 41 6.95 -9.34 -10.68
C LEU A 41 7.30 -10.07 -9.36
N PRO A 42 8.57 -10.49 -9.12
CA PRO A 42 8.90 -11.20 -7.88
C PRO A 42 8.78 -10.31 -6.64
N THR A 43 9.00 -9.00 -6.77
CA THR A 43 8.79 -8.07 -5.65
C THR A 43 7.32 -7.98 -5.28
N VAL A 44 6.43 -7.77 -6.26
CA VAL A 44 4.99 -7.68 -5.99
C VAL A 44 4.45 -9.00 -5.45
N ALA A 45 4.85 -10.14 -6.02
CA ALA A 45 4.47 -11.45 -5.53
C ALA A 45 4.91 -11.69 -4.08
N PHE A 46 6.11 -11.23 -3.70
CA PHE A 46 6.56 -11.29 -2.30
C PHE A 46 5.69 -10.41 -1.39
N PHE A 47 5.38 -9.17 -1.78
CA PHE A 47 4.59 -8.27 -0.93
C PHE A 47 3.11 -8.69 -0.81
N GLU A 48 2.53 -9.34 -1.83
CA GLU A 48 1.15 -9.84 -1.80
C GLU A 48 1.02 -11.27 -1.27
N ASP A 49 2.12 -11.92 -0.86
CA ASP A 49 2.07 -13.25 -0.25
C ASP A 49 1.46 -13.19 1.16
N GLU A 50 0.21 -13.63 1.24
CA GLU A 50 -0.62 -13.71 2.45
C GLU A 50 -0.13 -14.76 3.46
N ASN A 51 0.76 -15.68 3.05
CA ASN A 51 1.31 -16.72 3.94
C ASN A 51 2.49 -16.23 4.78
N ALA A 52 2.89 -14.97 4.61
CA ALA A 52 3.98 -14.40 5.37
C ALA A 52 3.55 -14.02 6.78
N ASN A 53 4.09 -14.73 7.77
CA ASN A 53 4.01 -14.43 9.21
C ASN A 53 4.71 -13.10 9.55
N SER A 54 4.24 -11.99 8.99
CA SER A 54 4.76 -10.65 9.22
C SER A 54 3.99 -9.95 10.34
N GLN A 55 4.68 -9.11 11.12
CA GLN A 55 4.09 -8.45 12.30
C GLN A 55 3.00 -7.42 11.96
N SER A 56 3.03 -6.90 10.72
CA SER A 56 2.05 -6.00 10.11
C SER A 56 1.85 -6.43 8.65
N ASP A 57 0.67 -6.16 8.10
CA ASP A 57 0.32 -6.57 6.75
C ASP A 57 1.10 -5.79 5.68
N ARG A 58 2.15 -6.41 5.14
CA ARG A 58 3.01 -5.83 4.09
C ARG A 58 2.27 -5.68 2.75
N SER A 59 1.18 -6.41 2.53
CA SER A 59 0.38 -6.32 1.30
C SER A 59 -0.18 -4.91 1.10
N LYS A 60 -0.36 -4.15 2.18
CA LYS A 60 -0.78 -2.74 2.15
C LYS A 60 0.11 -1.86 1.27
N ILE A 61 1.40 -2.16 1.13
CA ILE A 61 2.26 -1.42 0.20
C ILE A 61 1.84 -1.68 -1.25
N ALA A 62 1.61 -2.94 -1.62
CA ALA A 62 1.16 -3.30 -2.97
C ALA A 62 -0.25 -2.78 -3.26
N GLU A 63 -1.17 -2.86 -2.29
CA GLU A 63 -2.52 -2.33 -2.40
C GLU A 63 -2.52 -0.82 -2.66
N ILE A 64 -1.79 -0.04 -1.84
CA ILE A 64 -1.73 1.43 -2.01
C ILE A 64 -1.10 1.79 -3.36
N ILE A 65 -0.07 1.06 -3.80
CA ILE A 65 0.53 1.29 -5.11
C ILE A 65 -0.49 1.04 -6.22
N PHE A 66 -1.26 -0.05 -6.13
CA PHE A 66 -2.29 -0.38 -7.09
C PHE A 66 -3.42 0.65 -7.10
N ASP A 67 -3.87 1.09 -5.92
CA ASP A 67 -4.89 2.14 -5.78
C ASP A 67 -4.43 3.44 -6.45
N ILE A 68 -3.16 3.82 -6.29
CA ILE A 68 -2.60 5.04 -6.92
C ILE A 68 -2.46 4.88 -8.43
N LEU A 69 -2.10 3.69 -8.90
CA LEU A 69 -1.92 3.41 -10.33
C LEU A 69 -3.25 3.47 -11.10
N ASN A 70 -4.37 3.09 -10.46
CA ASN A 70 -5.70 3.04 -11.08
C ASN A 70 -6.60 4.22 -10.65
N ILE A 71 -6.03 5.34 -10.20
CA ILE A 71 -6.83 6.52 -9.86
C ILE A 71 -7.59 6.98 -11.11
N GLY A 72 -8.91 6.91 -11.05
CA GLY A 72 -9.80 7.36 -12.13
C GLY A 72 -10.40 6.24 -12.99
N ASP A 73 -9.97 4.99 -12.79
CA ASP A 73 -10.53 3.83 -13.48
C ASP A 73 -11.65 3.15 -12.69
N SER A 74 -12.50 2.40 -13.40
CA SER A 74 -13.56 1.58 -12.80
C SER A 74 -12.94 0.59 -11.81
N TYR A 75 -13.26 0.78 -10.52
CA TYR A 75 -12.69 0.08 -9.37
C TYR A 75 -13.01 -1.44 -9.39
N GLU A 76 -12.31 -2.21 -10.21
CA GLU A 76 -12.27 -3.66 -10.04
C GLU A 76 -11.24 -3.99 -8.96
N LYS A 77 -11.71 -4.57 -7.86
CA LYS A 77 -10.88 -4.98 -6.73
C LYS A 77 -9.96 -6.14 -7.16
N ASN A 78 -8.80 -5.81 -7.72
CA ASN A 78 -7.80 -6.74 -8.23
C ASN A 78 -6.48 -6.59 -7.48
N LYS A 79 -5.65 -7.63 -7.51
CA LYS A 79 -4.28 -7.58 -6.98
C LYS A 79 -3.34 -6.89 -7.98
N LEU A 80 -2.30 -6.23 -7.46
CA LEU A 80 -1.27 -5.61 -8.31
C LEU A 80 -0.59 -6.66 -9.17
N LEU A 81 -0.36 -7.87 -8.65
CA LEU A 81 0.24 -8.95 -9.41
C LEU A 81 -0.60 -9.34 -10.64
N ASP A 82 -1.92 -9.45 -10.48
CA ASP A 82 -2.82 -9.80 -11.58
C ASP A 82 -2.79 -8.73 -12.68
N TYR A 83 -2.76 -7.46 -12.29
CA TYR A 83 -2.62 -6.34 -13.21
C TYR A 83 -1.30 -6.40 -14.00
N LEU A 84 -0.19 -6.72 -13.34
CA LEU A 84 1.11 -6.86 -14.00
C LEU A 84 1.17 -8.01 -14.99
N ILE A 85 0.52 -9.13 -14.67
CA ILE A 85 0.45 -10.29 -15.57
C ILE A 85 -0.37 -9.95 -16.82
N LYS A 86 -1.47 -9.19 -16.66
CA LYS A 86 -2.35 -8.78 -17.77
C LYS A 86 -1.72 -7.74 -18.69
N ASN A 87 -0.84 -6.88 -18.19
CA ASN A 87 -0.25 -5.74 -18.92
C ASN A 87 1.27 -5.91 -19.14
N LYS A 88 1.72 -7.14 -19.41
CA LYS A 88 3.15 -7.48 -19.50
C LYS A 88 3.88 -6.75 -20.62
N GLU A 89 3.17 -6.40 -21.70
CA GLU A 89 3.67 -5.59 -22.80
C GLU A 89 4.09 -4.17 -22.37
N ASN A 90 3.48 -3.63 -21.30
CA ASN A 90 3.76 -2.32 -20.75
C ASN A 90 4.63 -2.37 -19.47
N GLU A 91 5.27 -3.51 -19.18
CA GLU A 91 6.00 -3.75 -17.92
C GLU A 91 7.01 -2.65 -17.60
N LYS A 92 7.71 -2.12 -18.61
CA LYS A 92 8.73 -1.07 -18.41
C LYS A 92 8.12 0.25 -17.93
N GLU A 93 7.00 0.66 -18.52
CA GLU A 93 6.29 1.90 -18.17
C GLU A 93 5.67 1.75 -16.77
N ILE A 94 4.95 0.64 -16.55
CA ILE A 94 4.35 0.33 -15.25
C ILE A 94 5.41 0.25 -14.15
N LYS A 95 6.58 -0.33 -14.43
CA LYS A 95 7.70 -0.37 -13.47
C LYS A 95 8.16 1.04 -13.07
N GLU A 96 8.23 1.95 -14.03
CA GLU A 96 8.63 3.34 -13.78
C GLU A 96 7.58 4.07 -12.93
N ASP A 97 6.30 3.88 -13.24
CA ASP A 97 5.19 4.44 -12.47
C ASP A 97 5.18 3.91 -11.04
N ILE A 98 5.29 2.59 -10.85
CA ILE A 98 5.37 1.96 -9.53
C ILE A 98 6.57 2.50 -8.73
N LYS A 99 7.72 2.72 -9.38
CA LYS A 99 8.89 3.33 -8.73
C LYS A 99 8.59 4.75 -8.28
N ASN A 100 7.97 5.57 -9.12
CA ASN A 100 7.60 6.94 -8.80
C ASN A 100 6.57 7.00 -7.66
N ILE A 101 5.57 6.13 -7.69
CA ILE A 101 4.57 5.98 -6.63
C ILE A 101 5.25 5.56 -5.31
N ALA A 102 6.17 4.60 -5.33
CA ALA A 102 6.89 4.18 -4.12
C ALA A 102 7.73 5.32 -3.51
N ILE A 103 8.35 6.16 -4.34
CA ILE A 103 9.07 7.36 -3.90
C ILE A 103 8.10 8.37 -3.28
N ALA A 104 6.98 8.65 -3.95
CA ALA A 104 5.95 9.55 -3.47
C ALA A 104 5.35 9.08 -2.13
N LEU A 105 5.05 7.78 -2.02
CA LEU A 105 4.55 7.17 -0.80
C LEU A 105 5.57 7.30 0.34
N LYS A 106 6.86 7.01 0.09
CA LYS A 106 7.93 7.20 1.09
C LYS A 106 8.03 8.66 1.55
N LEU A 107 7.85 9.62 0.65
CA LEU A 107 7.84 11.05 0.99
C LEU A 107 6.60 11.43 1.80
N ALA A 108 5.42 10.97 1.38
CA ALA A 108 4.16 11.21 2.07
C ALA A 108 4.18 10.63 3.50
N MET A 109 4.69 9.42 3.68
CA MET A 109 4.80 8.79 5.00
C MET A 109 5.66 9.59 6.00
N ARG A 110 6.58 10.46 5.52
CA ARG A 110 7.39 11.32 6.40
C ARG A 110 6.58 12.45 7.03
N THR A 111 5.37 12.74 6.56
CA THR A 111 4.49 13.76 7.14
C THR A 111 3.66 13.22 8.31
N PHE A 112 3.72 11.91 8.59
CA PHE A 112 2.98 11.25 9.67
C PHE A 112 3.90 10.83 10.81
N LYS A 113 3.35 10.77 12.03
CA LYS A 113 4.02 10.13 13.16
C LYS A 113 3.90 8.61 13.06
N PHE A 114 4.83 7.90 13.67
CA PHE A 114 4.82 6.45 13.73
C PHE A 114 4.47 5.98 15.14
N ASP A 115 3.82 4.82 15.25
CA ASP A 115 3.56 4.20 16.54
C ASP A 115 4.85 3.53 17.04
N ASP A 116 5.44 4.11 18.08
CA ASP A 116 6.68 3.63 18.69
C ASP A 116 6.43 2.52 19.72
N LYS A 117 5.17 2.09 19.92
CA LYS A 117 4.88 1.00 20.86
C LYS A 117 5.52 -0.30 20.40
N GLU A 118 6.59 -0.70 21.08
CA GLU A 118 7.06 -2.08 21.10
C GLU A 118 5.94 -2.95 21.68
N LYS A 119 5.53 -3.98 20.94
CA LYS A 119 4.62 -5.02 21.45
C LYS A 119 5.29 -5.80 22.57
#